data_AF-A0A2H0ZDQ1-F1
#
_entry.id   AF-A0A2H0ZDQ1-F1
#
_cell.length_a   1.000
_cell.length_b   1.000
_cell.length_c   1.000
_cell.angle_alpha   90.00
_cell.angle_beta   90.00
_cell.angle_gamma   90.00
#
_symmetry.space_group_name_H-M   'P 1'
#
loop_
_entity.id
_entity.type
_entity.pdbx_description
1 polymer ?
#
loop_
_entity_poly.entity_id
_entity_poly.type
_entity_poly.pdbx_seq_one_letter_code
_entity_poly.pdbx_strand_id
1 'polypeptide(L)'
;MVQRFRPSYESDSEDDDLGAVLQNQSREESDDDDMSSLSFGALSSAQKKLQQEERTAREEESSSGSESEDGFFGDGKKKKGKTSQKKKKKNKHAPSESSSKKPVSRIREIPGLKQKKDTTLYTDIRFDSAYGKADWDRIRKDYAFLDEYRQKEIEQMRGILNNKKERSKLSDHEIEDLEFKIQSLQSRLDTLKNRDLSNKILKDHKREQMAKMRKGEQVNPYFLKKSEQRKMIQKAKFESLKSSQREKVMERKRKRRLGKEFRAMEFR
;
A
#
# COMPACT_ATOMS: atom_id res chain seq x y z
N MET A 1 11.62 -13.33 -14.27
CA MET A 1 11.88 -12.53 -13.05
C MET A 1 10.52 -12.07 -12.54
N VAL A 2 10.00 -12.70 -11.48
CA VAL A 2 8.66 -12.38 -10.96
C VAL A 2 8.76 -11.07 -10.20
N GLN A 3 8.31 -9.96 -10.80
CA GLN A 3 8.07 -8.73 -10.05
C GLN A 3 6.89 -9.00 -9.12
N ARG A 4 7.19 -9.25 -7.84
CA ARG A 4 6.17 -9.23 -6.79
C ARG A 4 5.64 -7.80 -6.73
N PHE A 5 4.42 -7.58 -7.22
CA PHE A 5 3.70 -6.34 -7.04
C PHE A 5 3.49 -6.14 -5.53
N ARG A 6 4.28 -5.23 -4.93
CA ARG A 6 3.97 -4.72 -3.59
C ARG A 6 2.85 -3.69 -3.76
N PRO A 7 1.78 -3.72 -2.96
CA PRO A 7 0.86 -2.59 -2.89
C PRO A 7 1.66 -1.34 -2.50
N SER A 8 1.55 -0.27 -3.29
CA SER A 8 2.16 1.01 -2.94
C SER A 8 1.40 1.58 -1.75
N TYR A 9 1.93 1.42 -0.56
CA TYR A 9 1.67 2.36 0.51
C TYR A 9 2.42 3.64 0.14
N GLU A 10 1.69 4.72 -0.11
CA GLU A 10 2.28 6.06 -0.08
C GLU A 10 2.87 6.25 1.32
N SER A 11 4.19 6.14 1.38
CA SER A 11 4.97 6.38 2.58
C SER A 11 4.85 7.86 2.91
N ASP A 12 4.10 8.15 3.97
CA ASP A 12 4.14 9.44 4.67
C ASP A 12 5.55 9.52 5.28
N SER A 13 6.47 10.16 4.56
CA SER A 13 7.87 10.34 4.94
C SER A 13 8.10 11.82 5.20
N GLU A 14 7.74 12.24 6.40
CA GLU A 14 8.30 13.39 7.09
C GLU A 14 8.57 12.91 8.52
N ASP A 15 9.80 12.47 8.80
CA ASP A 15 10.41 12.37 10.14
C ASP A 15 11.85 11.83 9.95
N ASP A 16 12.76 12.70 9.48
CA ASP A 16 14.23 12.54 9.51
C ASP A 16 14.79 13.14 10.82
N ASP A 17 14.21 12.81 11.98
CA ASP A 17 14.63 13.41 13.26
C ASP A 17 14.64 12.42 14.45
N LEU A 18 15.07 11.18 14.17
CA LEU A 18 15.33 10.16 15.21
C LEU A 18 16.83 9.86 15.40
N GLY A 19 17.70 10.69 14.82
CA GLY A 19 19.16 10.60 14.98
C GLY A 19 19.67 11.10 16.34
N ALA A 20 18.91 11.95 17.04
CA ALA A 20 19.38 12.63 18.25
C ALA A 20 19.26 11.83 19.57
N VAL A 21 18.55 10.69 19.57
CA VAL A 21 18.26 9.94 20.81
C VAL A 21 19.35 8.92 21.15
N LEU A 22 20.25 8.59 20.22
CA LEU A 22 21.26 7.53 20.41
C LEU A 22 22.57 8.00 21.05
N GLN A 23 22.76 9.29 21.30
CA GLN A 23 24.05 9.81 21.79
C GLN A 23 24.13 10.06 23.31
N ASN A 24 23.02 9.87 24.06
CA ASN A 24 22.95 10.29 25.46
C ASN A 24 22.73 9.17 26.50
N GLN A 25 22.85 7.90 26.13
CA GLN A 25 22.80 6.80 27.10
C GLN A 25 24.06 5.94 27.05
N SER A 26 25.14 6.51 27.57
CA SER A 26 26.29 5.75 28.07
C SER A 26 26.35 5.92 29.59
N ARG A 27 25.53 5.18 30.33
CA ARG A 27 25.73 4.86 31.76
C ARG A 27 25.17 3.46 32.05
N GLU A 28 25.99 2.68 32.73
CA GLU A 28 25.94 1.24 32.99
C GLU A 28 24.79 0.82 33.92
N GLU A 29 24.14 -0.34 33.65
CA GLU A 29 24.08 -1.55 34.52
C GLU A 29 22.95 -2.55 34.13
N SER A 30 23.32 -3.84 34.12
CA SER A 30 22.53 -5.10 34.14
C SER A 30 21.68 -5.51 32.92
N ASP A 31 22.26 -6.40 32.12
CA ASP A 31 21.68 -7.12 30.98
C ASP A 31 20.88 -8.35 31.43
N ASP A 32 19.59 -8.41 31.06
CA ASP A 32 18.89 -9.62 30.53
C ASP A 32 17.37 -9.36 30.35
N ASP A 33 16.76 -8.48 31.14
CA ASP A 33 15.33 -8.15 31.04
C ASP A 33 15.00 -7.17 29.90
N ASP A 34 15.98 -6.39 29.44
CA ASP A 34 15.78 -5.37 28.41
C ASP A 34 15.56 -5.93 27.00
N MET A 35 15.97 -7.17 26.73
CA MET A 35 15.72 -7.80 25.43
C MET A 35 14.24 -8.12 25.21
N SER A 36 13.45 -8.19 26.28
CA SER A 36 12.00 -8.41 26.22
C SER A 36 11.19 -7.10 26.08
N SER A 37 11.79 -5.95 26.41
CA SER A 37 11.18 -4.62 26.27
C SER A 37 11.30 -4.04 24.84
N LEU A 38 12.19 -4.62 24.03
CA LEU A 38 12.39 -4.23 22.63
C LEU A 38 11.19 -4.61 21.78
N SER A 39 10.43 -3.60 21.35
CA SER A 39 9.33 -3.81 20.40
C SER A 39 9.85 -4.39 19.07
N PHE A 40 9.06 -5.29 18.47
CA PHE A 40 9.36 -5.86 17.15
C PHE A 40 9.63 -4.80 16.06
N GLY A 41 9.05 -3.61 16.21
CA GLY A 41 9.31 -2.46 15.33
C GLY A 41 10.75 -1.92 15.45
N ALA A 42 11.30 -1.87 16.66
CA ALA A 42 12.68 -1.44 16.92
C ALA A 42 13.69 -2.46 16.37
N LEU A 43 13.42 -3.77 16.53
CA LEU A 43 14.25 -4.82 15.95
C LEU A 43 14.23 -4.79 14.41
N SER A 44 13.05 -4.56 13.81
CA SER A 44 12.95 -4.45 12.35
C SER A 44 13.64 -3.19 11.79
N SER A 45 13.67 -2.08 12.52
CA SER A 45 14.35 -0.85 12.09
C SER A 45 15.86 -0.98 12.23
N ALA A 46 16.35 -1.56 13.33
CA ALA A 46 17.76 -1.86 13.55
C ALA A 46 18.32 -2.79 12.44
N GLN A 47 17.57 -3.84 12.10
CA GLN A 47 17.97 -4.76 11.02
C GLN A 47 18.03 -4.06 9.64
N LYS A 48 17.17 -3.08 9.39
CA LYS A 48 17.20 -2.29 8.15
C LYS A 48 18.42 -1.36 8.09
N LYS A 49 18.78 -0.73 9.20
CA LYS A 49 19.97 0.13 9.30
C LYS A 49 21.26 -0.66 9.06
N LEU A 50 21.41 -1.81 9.71
CA LEU A 50 22.55 -2.71 9.48
C LEU A 50 22.68 -3.15 8.02
N GLN A 51 21.56 -3.47 7.35
CA GLN A 51 21.59 -3.80 5.92
C GLN A 51 21.94 -2.62 5.00
N GLN A 52 21.72 -1.38 5.45
CA GLN A 52 22.05 -0.18 4.71
C GLN A 52 23.55 0.15 4.88
N GLU A 53 24.07 0.05 6.11
CA GLU A 53 25.49 0.21 6.41
C GLU A 53 26.37 -0.86 5.73
N GLU A 54 25.93 -2.12 5.70
CA GLU A 54 26.64 -3.16 4.94
C GLU A 54 26.68 -2.88 3.43
N ARG A 55 25.69 -2.14 2.90
CA ARG A 55 25.68 -1.75 1.48
C ARG A 55 26.61 -0.60 1.21
N THR A 56 26.65 0.41 2.08
CA THR A 56 27.57 1.55 1.94
C THR A 56 29.01 1.12 2.13
N ALA A 57 29.31 0.27 3.12
CA ALA A 57 30.66 -0.27 3.33
C ALA A 57 31.17 -1.09 2.12
N ARG A 58 30.29 -1.83 1.43
CA ARG A 58 30.64 -2.55 0.19
C ARG A 58 30.80 -1.64 -1.03
N GLU A 59 30.20 -0.46 -1.01
CA GLU A 59 30.38 0.54 -2.07
C GLU A 59 31.70 1.29 -1.89
N GLU A 60 32.11 1.61 -0.65
CA GLU A 60 33.39 2.25 -0.33
C GLU A 60 34.62 1.35 -0.55
N GLU A 61 34.52 0.04 -0.33
CA GLU A 61 35.60 -0.91 -0.73
C GLU A 61 35.76 -1.02 -2.25
N SER A 62 34.80 -0.56 -3.05
CA SER A 62 34.86 -0.64 -4.52
C SER A 62 35.37 0.63 -5.20
N SER A 63 35.59 1.72 -4.46
CA SER A 63 36.04 3.01 -5.01
C SER A 63 37.54 3.28 -4.87
N SER A 64 38.34 2.35 -4.34
CA SER A 64 39.80 2.42 -4.34
C SER A 64 40.41 1.46 -5.37
N GLY A 65 40.32 1.83 -6.66
CA GLY A 65 40.95 1.04 -7.72
C GLY A 65 40.63 1.49 -9.14
N SER A 66 41.54 2.29 -9.70
CA SER A 66 41.80 2.52 -11.13
C SER A 66 41.04 3.66 -11.81
N GLU A 67 41.75 4.80 -11.92
CA GLU A 67 41.57 5.73 -13.03
C GLU A 67 41.98 5.06 -14.35
N SER A 68 41.14 5.20 -15.37
CA SER A 68 41.57 5.26 -16.78
C SER A 68 40.42 5.84 -17.62
N GLU A 69 40.72 6.96 -18.25
CA GLU A 69 39.94 7.58 -19.32
C GLU A 69 39.95 6.68 -20.57
N ASP A 70 38.78 6.41 -21.14
CA ASP A 70 38.52 6.54 -22.59
C ASP A 70 37.02 6.46 -22.87
N GLY A 71 36.57 7.22 -23.87
CA GLY A 71 35.16 7.48 -24.14
C GLY A 71 34.44 6.47 -25.05
N PHE A 72 33.22 6.89 -25.42
CA PHE A 72 32.51 6.56 -26.67
C PHE A 72 31.39 5.49 -26.64
N PHE A 73 30.15 6.00 -26.58
CA PHE A 73 28.85 5.55 -27.15
C PHE A 73 28.10 4.30 -26.64
N GLY A 74 26.81 4.50 -26.34
CA GLY A 74 25.78 3.46 -26.42
C GLY A 74 24.68 3.53 -25.35
N ASP A 75 23.64 4.34 -25.59
CA ASP A 75 22.40 4.32 -24.79
C ASP A 75 21.68 2.98 -25.00
N GLY A 76 21.79 2.11 -24.00
CA GLY A 76 21.17 0.80 -23.98
C GLY A 76 20.87 0.43 -22.54
N LYS A 77 19.60 0.56 -22.14
CA LYS A 77 19.07 0.18 -20.82
C LYS A 77 19.51 -1.24 -20.44
N LYS A 78 20.63 -1.35 -19.72
CA LYS A 78 21.11 -2.61 -19.14
C LYS A 78 20.17 -2.99 -18.00
N LYS A 79 19.27 -3.94 -18.28
CA LYS A 79 18.58 -4.71 -17.23
C LYS A 79 19.65 -5.24 -16.28
N LYS A 80 19.69 -4.77 -15.03
CA LYS A 80 20.47 -5.39 -13.95
C LYS A 80 19.86 -6.75 -13.59
N GLY A 81 19.96 -7.72 -14.51
CA GLY A 81 20.03 -9.11 -14.14
C GLY A 81 21.41 -9.33 -13.53
N LYS A 82 21.48 -9.99 -12.38
CA LYS A 82 22.75 -10.54 -11.87
C LYS A 82 23.25 -11.54 -12.91
N THR A 83 23.92 -11.07 -13.94
CA THR A 83 24.75 -11.89 -14.80
C THR A 83 25.87 -12.34 -13.88
N SER A 84 25.74 -13.55 -13.32
CA SER A 84 26.90 -14.23 -12.79
C SER A 84 27.93 -14.20 -13.92
N GLN A 85 28.96 -13.38 -13.74
CA GLN A 85 30.14 -13.35 -14.59
C GLN A 85 30.48 -14.81 -14.87
N LYS A 86 30.23 -15.29 -16.10
CA LYS A 86 30.62 -16.64 -16.49
C LYS A 86 32.14 -16.63 -16.36
N LYS A 87 32.68 -17.20 -15.29
CA LYS A 87 34.13 -17.30 -15.11
C LYS A 87 34.66 -17.95 -16.38
N LYS A 88 35.49 -17.21 -17.12
CA LYS A 88 36.09 -17.69 -18.36
C LYS A 88 36.87 -18.97 -17.99
N LYS A 89 36.61 -20.06 -18.72
CA LYS A 89 37.35 -21.31 -18.51
C LYS A 89 38.83 -21.02 -18.77
N LYS A 90 39.71 -21.57 -17.93
CA LYS A 90 41.17 -21.42 -18.11
C LYS A 90 41.65 -22.01 -19.44
N ASN A 91 40.98 -23.06 -19.95
CA ASN A 91 41.24 -23.69 -21.27
C ASN A 91 39.94 -24.26 -21.87
N LYS A 92 39.92 -24.53 -23.19
CA LYS A 92 38.74 -25.06 -23.92
C LYS A 92 38.24 -26.41 -23.37
N HIS A 93 39.16 -27.27 -22.93
CA HIS A 93 38.87 -28.60 -22.39
C HIS A 93 38.72 -28.63 -20.86
N ALA A 94 38.74 -27.47 -20.18
CA ALA A 94 38.58 -27.45 -18.73
C ALA A 94 37.11 -27.68 -18.32
N PRO A 95 36.86 -28.51 -17.28
CA PRO A 95 35.54 -28.65 -16.68
C PRO A 95 35.07 -27.32 -16.06
N SER A 96 33.76 -27.16 -15.93
CA SER A 96 33.16 -25.97 -15.30
C SER A 96 32.90 -26.20 -13.82
N GLU A 97 33.40 -25.31 -12.97
CA GLU A 97 33.11 -25.32 -11.53
C GLU A 97 31.78 -24.61 -11.23
N SER A 98 30.94 -25.22 -10.40
CA SER A 98 29.71 -24.64 -9.86
C SER A 98 29.67 -24.77 -8.34
N SER A 99 29.20 -23.73 -7.64
CA SER A 99 29.08 -23.75 -6.17
C SER A 99 28.05 -24.78 -5.70
N SER A 100 28.41 -25.59 -4.71
CA SER A 100 27.52 -26.57 -4.05
C SER A 100 26.31 -25.94 -3.35
N LYS A 101 26.39 -24.65 -3.00
CA LYS A 101 25.29 -23.88 -2.39
C LYS A 101 24.16 -23.56 -3.37
N LYS A 102 24.37 -23.77 -4.68
CA LYS A 102 23.34 -23.54 -5.69
C LYS A 102 22.57 -24.84 -5.94
N PRO A 103 21.28 -24.92 -5.56
CA PRO A 103 20.48 -26.11 -5.82
C PRO A 103 20.31 -26.31 -7.33
N VAL A 104 20.33 -27.55 -7.78
CA VAL A 104 20.10 -27.92 -9.18
C VAL A 104 18.61 -27.71 -9.51
N SER A 105 18.30 -27.22 -10.73
CA SER A 105 16.91 -27.07 -11.13
C SER A 105 16.25 -28.44 -11.30
N ARG A 106 15.07 -28.64 -10.72
CA ARG A 106 14.30 -29.90 -10.86
C ARG A 106 13.77 -30.12 -12.29
N ILE A 107 13.61 -29.04 -13.05
CA ILE A 107 13.15 -29.06 -14.44
C ILE A 107 14.33 -28.67 -15.34
N ARG A 108 14.58 -29.45 -16.39
CA ARG A 108 15.63 -29.19 -17.38
C ARG A 108 15.17 -28.09 -18.35
N GLU A 109 16.03 -27.11 -18.60
CA GLU A 109 15.79 -26.13 -19.66
C GLU A 109 16.12 -26.77 -21.01
N ILE A 110 15.11 -26.97 -21.86
CA ILE A 110 15.28 -27.54 -23.20
C ILE A 110 15.34 -26.37 -24.19
N PRO A 111 16.46 -26.18 -24.92
CA PRO A 111 16.56 -25.11 -25.91
C PRO A 111 15.48 -25.29 -26.99
N GLY A 112 14.73 -24.22 -27.28
CA GLY A 112 13.63 -24.21 -28.24
C GLY A 112 12.24 -24.48 -27.65
N LEU A 113 12.15 -25.02 -26.43
CA LEU A 113 10.87 -25.21 -25.74
C LEU A 113 10.63 -24.05 -24.77
N LYS A 114 9.61 -23.21 -25.05
CA LYS A 114 9.23 -22.11 -24.14
C LYS A 114 8.82 -22.70 -22.79
N GLN A 115 9.46 -22.28 -21.71
CA GLN A 115 9.08 -22.77 -20.39
C GLN A 115 7.73 -22.18 -19.97
N LYS A 116 7.05 -22.85 -19.02
CA LYS A 116 5.80 -22.35 -18.39
C LYS A 116 5.93 -20.95 -17.74
N LYS A 117 7.16 -20.45 -17.58
CA LYS A 117 7.45 -19.09 -17.09
C LYS A 117 7.47 -18.04 -18.21
N ASP A 118 7.69 -18.45 -19.45
CA ASP A 118 7.80 -17.59 -20.64
C ASP A 118 6.46 -17.47 -21.38
N THR A 119 5.65 -18.52 -21.35
CA THR A 119 4.20 -18.41 -21.57
C THR A 119 3.63 -17.82 -20.29
N THR A 120 3.00 -16.66 -20.36
CA THR A 120 2.38 -15.99 -19.21
C THR A 120 1.75 -17.00 -18.26
N LEU A 121 2.21 -17.04 -17.00
CA LEU A 121 1.78 -17.99 -15.95
C LEU A 121 0.26 -18.02 -15.70
N TYR A 122 -0.48 -17.12 -16.34
CA TYR A 122 -1.93 -17.05 -16.32
C TYR A 122 -2.46 -17.29 -17.74
N THR A 123 -2.91 -18.51 -17.99
CA THR A 123 -3.92 -18.83 -19.01
C THR A 123 -5.34 -18.58 -18.46
N ASP A 124 -5.45 -17.81 -17.38
CA ASP A 124 -6.72 -17.42 -16.78
C ASP A 124 -7.01 -16.01 -17.27
N ILE A 125 -8.11 -15.90 -18.03
CA ILE A 125 -8.61 -14.67 -18.66
C ILE A 125 -8.68 -13.51 -17.65
N ARG A 126 -8.95 -13.81 -16.37
CA ARG A 126 -9.04 -12.79 -15.30
C ARG A 126 -7.72 -12.08 -15.04
N PHE A 127 -6.60 -12.73 -15.32
CA PHE A 127 -5.25 -12.23 -15.05
C PHE A 127 -4.46 -11.98 -16.33
N ASP A 128 -5.06 -12.20 -17.49
CA ASP A 128 -4.44 -11.89 -18.76
C ASP A 128 -4.43 -10.36 -18.98
N SER A 129 -3.22 -9.82 -19.10
CA SER A 129 -2.97 -8.40 -19.33
C SER A 129 -3.61 -7.88 -20.62
N ALA A 130 -3.93 -8.75 -21.59
CA ALA A 130 -4.56 -8.37 -22.85
C ALA A 130 -5.97 -7.76 -22.65
N TYR A 131 -6.70 -8.17 -21.62
CA TYR A 131 -8.06 -7.68 -21.34
C TYR A 131 -8.09 -6.35 -20.56
N GLY A 132 -6.94 -5.83 -20.14
CA GLY A 132 -6.84 -4.54 -19.46
C GLY A 132 -7.33 -4.51 -18.01
N LYS A 133 -7.49 -3.31 -17.45
CA LYS A 133 -7.98 -3.11 -16.08
C LYS A 133 -9.50 -3.02 -16.07
N ALA A 134 -10.12 -3.54 -15.02
CA ALA A 134 -11.56 -3.50 -14.88
C ALA A 134 -12.11 -2.08 -14.67
N ASP A 135 -13.19 -1.75 -15.38
CA ASP A 135 -13.90 -0.48 -15.25
C ASP A 135 -14.73 -0.45 -13.96
N TRP A 136 -14.19 0.16 -12.90
CA TRP A 136 -14.85 0.25 -11.60
C TRP A 136 -16.22 0.93 -11.65
N ASP A 137 -16.41 1.89 -12.55
CA ASP A 137 -17.68 2.59 -12.75
C ASP A 137 -18.77 1.69 -13.36
N ARG A 138 -18.40 0.77 -14.26
CA ARG A 138 -19.33 -0.20 -14.85
C ARG A 138 -19.70 -1.26 -13.82
N ILE A 139 -18.69 -1.86 -13.18
CA ILE A 139 -18.86 -2.80 -12.07
C ILE A 139 -19.78 -2.22 -10.99
N ARG A 140 -19.60 -0.94 -10.64
CA ARG A 140 -20.45 -0.32 -9.61
C ARG A 140 -21.92 -0.28 -10.02
N LYS A 141 -22.22 -0.05 -11.30
CA LYS A 141 -23.60 -0.04 -11.83
C LYS A 141 -24.15 -1.46 -11.90
N ASP A 142 -23.40 -2.39 -12.48
CA ASP A 142 -23.83 -3.77 -12.71
C ASP A 142 -24.15 -4.49 -11.39
N TYR A 143 -23.39 -4.18 -10.32
CA TYR A 143 -23.56 -4.76 -8.99
C TYR A 143 -24.20 -3.80 -7.98
N ALA A 144 -24.93 -2.78 -8.44
CA ALA A 144 -25.62 -1.84 -7.54
C ALA A 144 -26.67 -2.55 -6.66
N PHE A 145 -27.33 -3.58 -7.21
CA PHE A 145 -28.35 -4.36 -6.51
C PHE A 145 -27.84 -4.98 -5.19
N LEU A 146 -26.55 -5.34 -5.11
CA LEU A 146 -25.96 -5.95 -3.91
C LEU A 146 -26.08 -5.06 -2.66
N ASP A 147 -26.25 -3.75 -2.82
CA ASP A 147 -26.44 -2.86 -1.68
C ASP A 147 -27.79 -3.09 -1.00
N GLU A 148 -28.83 -3.39 -1.76
CA GLU A 148 -30.15 -3.73 -1.22
C GLU A 148 -30.10 -5.06 -0.46
N TYR A 149 -29.40 -6.06 -1.00
CA TYR A 149 -29.20 -7.34 -0.33
C TYR A 149 -28.45 -7.17 1.00
N ARG A 150 -27.36 -6.40 1.00
CA ARG A 150 -26.59 -6.12 2.24
C ARG A 150 -27.43 -5.36 3.27
N GLN A 151 -28.27 -4.43 2.86
CA GLN A 151 -29.16 -3.70 3.77
C GLN A 151 -30.18 -4.65 4.40
N LYS A 152 -30.84 -5.49 3.59
CA LYS A 152 -31.77 -6.52 4.08
C LYS A 152 -31.08 -7.50 5.03
N GLU A 153 -29.86 -7.93 4.72
CA GLU A 153 -29.06 -8.81 5.59
C GLU A 153 -28.76 -8.14 6.94
N ILE A 154 -28.33 -6.87 6.94
CA ILE A 154 -28.11 -6.11 8.18
C ILE A 154 -29.40 -5.99 8.99
N GLU A 155 -30.53 -5.71 8.33
CA GLU A 155 -31.84 -5.61 8.99
C GLU A 155 -32.28 -6.95 9.61
N GLN A 156 -32.09 -8.06 8.89
CA GLN A 156 -32.37 -9.40 9.39
C GLN A 156 -31.52 -9.73 10.62
N MET A 157 -30.20 -9.51 10.55
CA MET A 157 -29.31 -9.79 11.68
C MET A 157 -29.61 -8.90 12.90
N ARG A 158 -29.91 -7.62 12.68
CA ARG A 158 -30.40 -6.72 13.75
C ARG A 158 -31.73 -7.20 14.32
N GLY A 159 -32.64 -7.70 13.47
CA GLY A 159 -33.91 -8.28 13.88
C GLY A 159 -33.71 -9.46 14.83
N ILE A 160 -32.80 -10.37 14.50
CA ILE A 160 -32.44 -11.51 15.35
C ILE A 160 -31.92 -11.03 16.72
N LEU A 161 -31.00 -10.05 16.72
CA LEU A 161 -30.43 -9.50 17.96
C LEU A 161 -31.47 -8.77 18.83
N ASN A 162 -32.41 -8.06 18.21
CA ASN A 162 -33.47 -7.34 18.92
C ASN A 162 -34.56 -8.28 19.46
N ASN A 163 -34.80 -9.40 18.79
CA ASN A 163 -35.78 -10.40 19.19
C ASN A 163 -35.28 -11.20 20.39
N LYS A 164 -35.75 -10.85 21.59
CA LYS A 164 -35.35 -11.51 22.85
C LYS A 164 -35.43 -13.05 22.80
N LYS A 165 -36.44 -13.60 22.11
CA LYS A 165 -36.65 -15.05 21.96
C LYS A 165 -35.58 -15.74 21.11
N GLU A 166 -35.12 -15.09 20.05
CA GLU A 166 -34.07 -15.65 19.18
C GLU A 166 -32.70 -15.41 19.81
N ARG A 167 -32.49 -14.23 20.41
CA ARG A 167 -31.29 -13.92 21.16
C ARG A 167 -31.04 -14.87 22.33
N SER A 168 -32.07 -15.27 23.07
CA SER A 168 -31.92 -16.21 24.20
C SER A 168 -31.57 -17.64 23.78
N LYS A 169 -31.72 -17.99 22.49
CA LYS A 169 -31.33 -19.31 21.96
C LYS A 169 -29.88 -19.35 21.50
N LEU A 170 -29.26 -18.19 21.32
CA LEU A 170 -27.89 -18.04 20.84
C LEU A 170 -26.93 -18.00 22.01
N SER A 171 -25.74 -18.57 21.83
CA SER A 171 -24.64 -18.42 22.77
C SER A 171 -24.07 -17.00 22.74
N ASP A 172 -23.45 -16.55 23.83
CA ASP A 172 -22.80 -15.23 23.88
C ASP A 172 -21.79 -15.01 22.73
N HIS A 173 -20.99 -16.02 22.39
CA HIS A 173 -20.08 -15.98 21.23
C HIS A 173 -20.82 -15.76 19.90
N GLU A 174 -21.98 -16.40 19.71
CA GLU A 174 -22.76 -16.24 18.47
C GLU A 174 -23.38 -14.85 18.37
N ILE A 175 -23.74 -14.26 19.51
CA ILE A 175 -24.21 -12.88 19.61
C ILE A 175 -23.09 -11.92 19.21
N GLU A 176 -21.89 -12.09 19.76
CA GLU A 176 -20.71 -11.29 19.40
C GLU A 176 -20.35 -11.42 17.91
N ASP A 177 -20.38 -12.64 17.37
CA ASP A 177 -20.16 -12.88 15.94
C ASP A 177 -21.18 -12.16 15.06
N LEU A 178 -22.46 -12.16 15.46
CA LEU A 178 -23.52 -11.45 14.76
C LEU A 178 -23.30 -9.93 14.81
N GLU A 179 -22.97 -9.38 15.98
CA GLU A 179 -22.65 -7.96 16.13
C GLU A 179 -21.44 -7.54 15.29
N PHE A 180 -20.39 -8.36 15.29
CA PHE A 180 -19.20 -8.14 14.47
C PHE A 180 -19.53 -8.17 12.97
N LYS A 181 -20.31 -9.15 12.52
CA LYS A 181 -20.76 -9.23 11.12
C LYS A 181 -21.60 -8.02 10.72
N ILE A 182 -22.52 -7.59 11.60
CA ILE A 182 -23.33 -6.38 11.41
C ILE A 182 -22.43 -5.15 11.24
N GLN A 183 -21.44 -4.97 12.11
CA GLN A 183 -20.49 -3.87 12.06
C GLN A 183 -19.65 -3.89 10.77
N SER A 184 -19.15 -5.08 10.38
CA SER A 184 -18.35 -5.28 9.18
C SER A 184 -19.13 -4.94 7.91
N LEU A 185 -20.37 -5.43 7.79
CA LEU A 185 -21.24 -5.12 6.65
C LEU A 185 -21.60 -3.64 6.57
N GLN A 186 -21.92 -3.00 7.71
CA GLN A 186 -22.18 -1.56 7.77
C GLN A 186 -20.96 -0.75 7.33
N SER A 187 -19.78 -1.07 7.87
CA SER A 187 -18.53 -0.41 7.50
C SER A 187 -18.26 -0.53 5.99
N ARG A 188 -18.44 -1.73 5.42
CA ARG A 188 -18.29 -1.95 3.97
C ARG A 188 -19.29 -1.13 3.17
N LEU A 189 -20.54 -1.07 3.59
CA LEU A 189 -21.58 -0.30 2.91
C LEU A 189 -21.31 1.21 2.99
N ASP A 190 -20.85 1.71 4.13
CA ASP A 190 -20.49 3.11 4.33
C ASP A 190 -19.25 3.50 3.51
N THR A 191 -18.24 2.63 3.40
CA THR A 191 -17.08 2.87 2.53
C THR A 191 -17.49 2.98 1.06
N LEU A 192 -18.42 2.15 0.60
CA LEU A 192 -18.98 2.23 -0.76
C LEU A 192 -19.75 3.53 -0.98
N LYS A 193 -20.67 3.89 -0.07
CA LYS A 193 -21.40 5.16 -0.13
C LYS A 193 -20.46 6.37 -0.17
N ASN A 194 -19.42 6.36 0.66
CA ASN A 194 -18.42 7.42 0.70
C ASN A 194 -17.63 7.51 -0.62
N ARG A 195 -17.31 6.38 -1.25
CA ARG A 195 -16.66 6.35 -2.56
C ARG A 195 -17.57 6.90 -3.64
N ASP A 196 -18.83 6.50 -3.65
CA ASP A 196 -19.81 6.96 -4.64
C ASP A 196 -20.09 8.45 -4.52
N LEU A 197 -20.23 8.97 -3.30
CA LEU A 197 -20.34 10.39 -3.02
C LEU A 197 -19.12 11.16 -3.54
N SER A 198 -17.92 10.63 -3.30
CA SER A 198 -16.68 11.24 -3.79
C SER A 198 -16.63 11.27 -5.32
N ASN A 199 -16.99 10.17 -5.98
CA ASN A 199 -17.05 10.08 -7.43
C ASN A 199 -18.12 11.00 -8.03
N LYS A 200 -19.29 11.10 -7.38
CA LYS A 200 -20.39 11.98 -7.80
C LYS A 200 -19.96 13.43 -7.80
N ILE A 201 -19.35 13.91 -6.72
CA ILE A 201 -18.84 15.29 -6.62
C ILE A 201 -17.83 15.61 -7.73
N LEU A 202 -16.89 14.70 -7.99
CA LEU A 202 -15.90 14.90 -9.05
C LEU A 202 -16.55 14.89 -10.45
N LYS A 203 -17.54 14.03 -10.67
CA LYS A 203 -18.31 13.97 -11.92
C LYS A 203 -19.15 15.23 -12.12
N ASP A 204 -19.81 15.72 -11.08
CA ASP A 204 -20.64 16.92 -11.10
C ASP A 204 -19.77 18.16 -11.41
N HIS A 205 -18.64 18.31 -10.71
CA HIS A 205 -17.69 19.39 -11.02
C HIS A 205 -17.16 19.30 -12.45
N LYS A 206 -16.79 18.10 -12.93
CA LYS A 206 -16.36 17.92 -14.32
C LYS A 206 -17.48 18.30 -15.30
N ARG A 207 -18.73 17.94 -15.00
CA ARG A 207 -19.89 18.28 -15.82
C ARG A 207 -20.13 19.79 -15.87
N GLU A 208 -20.01 20.49 -14.74
CA GLU A 208 -20.14 21.94 -14.65
C GLU A 208 -19.09 22.66 -15.51
N GLN A 209 -17.82 22.26 -15.41
CA GLN A 209 -16.76 22.90 -16.19
C GLN A 209 -16.91 22.65 -17.69
N MET A 210 -17.31 21.44 -18.08
CA MET A 210 -17.64 21.14 -19.47
C MET A 210 -18.87 21.95 -19.96
N ALA A 211 -19.85 22.21 -19.09
CA ALA A 211 -21.00 23.04 -19.44
C ALA A 211 -20.61 24.50 -19.63
N LYS A 212 -19.74 25.06 -18.77
CA LYS A 212 -19.20 26.43 -18.92
C LYS A 212 -18.41 26.59 -20.21
N MET A 213 -17.60 25.60 -20.57
CA MET A 213 -16.93 25.58 -21.86
C MET A 213 -17.91 25.57 -23.03
N ARG A 214 -18.93 24.70 -22.99
CA ARG A 214 -19.95 24.63 -24.05
C ARG A 214 -20.73 25.94 -24.20
N LYS A 215 -20.94 26.68 -23.11
CA LYS A 215 -21.57 28.01 -23.12
C LYS A 215 -20.63 29.12 -23.62
N GLY A 216 -19.34 28.86 -23.76
CA GLY A 216 -18.33 29.86 -24.14
C GLY A 216 -17.84 30.73 -22.99
N GLU A 217 -18.27 30.49 -21.75
CA GLU A 217 -17.80 31.23 -20.56
C GLU A 217 -16.32 30.94 -20.27
N GLN A 218 -15.81 29.77 -20.71
CA GLN A 218 -14.42 29.36 -20.54
C GLN A 218 -13.90 28.71 -21.83
N VAL A 219 -12.66 29.05 -22.22
CA VAL A 219 -12.01 28.45 -23.39
C VAL A 219 -11.62 26.99 -23.13
N ASN A 220 -11.06 26.71 -21.94
CA ASN A 220 -10.61 25.37 -21.52
C ASN A 220 -11.25 24.96 -20.19
N PRO A 221 -11.52 23.66 -19.96
CA PRO A 221 -12.17 23.21 -18.73
C PRO A 221 -11.17 23.25 -17.58
N TYR A 222 -11.54 23.90 -16.47
CA TYR A 222 -10.70 23.91 -15.27
C TYR A 222 -10.76 22.57 -14.51
N PHE A 223 -9.63 21.86 -14.42
CA PHE A 223 -9.53 20.61 -13.64
C PHE A 223 -8.85 20.87 -12.29
N LEU A 224 -9.53 20.53 -11.19
CA LEU A 224 -8.99 20.71 -9.84
C LEU A 224 -7.74 19.85 -9.61
N LYS A 225 -6.79 20.41 -8.86
CA LYS A 225 -5.67 19.65 -8.30
C LYS A 225 -6.18 18.58 -7.32
N LYS A 226 -5.42 17.50 -7.12
CA LYS A 226 -5.78 16.43 -6.16
C LYS A 226 -6.03 16.95 -4.74
N SER A 227 -5.31 18.00 -4.31
CA SER A 227 -5.51 18.64 -3.00
C SER A 227 -6.85 19.37 -2.92
N GLU A 228 -7.26 20.06 -3.98
CA GLU A 228 -8.54 20.77 -4.08
C GLU A 228 -9.71 19.78 -4.16
N GLN A 229 -9.56 18.71 -4.94
CA GLN A 229 -10.52 17.60 -4.98
C GLN A 229 -10.76 17.02 -3.58
N ARG A 230 -9.69 16.78 -2.82
CA ARG A 230 -9.79 16.30 -1.43
C ARG A 230 -10.53 17.31 -0.54
N LYS A 231 -10.26 18.61 -0.67
CA LYS A 231 -10.97 19.67 0.08
C LYS A 231 -12.46 19.68 -0.26
N MET A 232 -12.81 19.58 -1.54
CA MET A 232 -14.19 19.55 -2.02
C MET A 232 -14.96 18.34 -1.46
N ILE A 233 -14.35 17.14 -1.53
CA ILE A 233 -14.93 15.91 -0.96
C ILE A 233 -15.08 16.03 0.56
N GLN A 234 -14.09 16.58 1.27
CA GLN A 234 -14.15 16.74 2.73
C GLN A 234 -15.25 17.73 3.15
N LYS A 235 -15.43 18.83 2.42
CA LYS A 235 -16.53 19.79 2.67
C LYS A 235 -17.89 19.11 2.53
N ALA A 236 -18.13 18.43 1.41
CA ALA A 236 -19.39 17.73 1.19
C ALA A 236 -19.64 16.61 2.20
N LYS A 237 -18.61 15.83 2.56
CA LYS A 237 -18.70 14.83 3.64
C LYS A 237 -19.10 15.48 4.96
N PHE A 238 -18.46 16.59 5.34
CA PHE A 238 -18.77 17.30 6.57
C PHE A 238 -20.19 17.87 6.58
N GLU A 239 -20.64 18.44 5.46
CA GLU A 239 -22.00 18.94 5.29
C GLU A 239 -23.05 17.84 5.41
N SER A 240 -22.76 16.63 4.90
CA SER A 240 -23.66 15.47 4.97
C SER A 240 -23.80 14.86 6.37
N LEU A 241 -22.91 15.18 7.31
CA LEU A 241 -22.95 14.68 8.69
C LEU A 241 -23.99 15.41 9.54
N LYS A 242 -24.55 14.70 10.52
CA LYS A 242 -25.44 15.27 11.55
C LYS A 242 -24.69 16.27 12.45
N SER A 243 -25.39 17.22 13.07
CA SER A 243 -24.78 18.22 13.98
C SER A 243 -23.88 17.59 15.06
N SER A 244 -24.38 16.58 15.77
CA SER A 244 -23.63 15.87 16.81
C SER A 244 -22.41 15.13 16.26
N GLN A 245 -22.48 14.61 15.04
CA GLN A 245 -21.33 13.98 14.38
C GLN A 245 -20.30 15.01 13.92
N ARG A 246 -20.75 16.16 13.41
CA ARG A 246 -19.89 17.29 13.04
C ARG A 246 -19.10 17.80 14.23
N GLU A 247 -19.75 17.98 15.38
CA GLU A 247 -19.10 18.38 16.63
C GLU A 247 -18.03 17.36 17.06
N LYS A 248 -18.36 16.06 17.07
CA LYS A 248 -17.39 14.99 17.39
C LYS A 248 -16.20 14.98 16.44
N VAL A 249 -16.42 15.20 15.15
CA VAL A 249 -15.32 15.28 14.16
C VAL A 249 -14.44 16.51 14.43
N MET A 250 -15.05 17.66 14.72
CA MET A 250 -14.32 18.88 15.05
C MET A 250 -13.56 18.76 16.37
N GLU A 251 -14.14 18.13 17.38
CA GLU A 251 -13.49 17.84 18.66
C GLU A 251 -12.28 16.93 18.47
N ARG A 252 -12.42 15.82 17.72
CA ARG A 252 -11.28 14.95 17.36
C ARG A 252 -10.20 15.72 16.59
N LYS A 253 -10.59 16.63 15.70
CA LYS A 253 -9.64 17.48 14.97
C LYS A 253 -8.92 18.45 15.90
N ARG A 254 -9.62 19.07 16.87
CA ARG A 254 -9.03 19.95 17.90
C ARG A 254 -8.05 19.18 18.77
N LYS A 255 -8.43 18.00 19.29
CA LYS A 255 -7.56 17.12 20.10
C LYS A 255 -6.30 16.71 19.35
N ARG A 256 -6.43 16.31 18.07
CA ARG A 256 -5.27 15.97 17.22
C ARG A 256 -4.36 17.17 16.97
N ARG A 257 -4.92 18.37 16.79
CA ARG A 257 -4.12 19.59 16.60
C ARG A 257 -3.36 19.96 17.87
N LEU A 258 -4.05 19.95 19.02
CA LEU A 258 -3.45 20.19 20.33
C LEU A 258 -2.36 19.16 20.67
N GLY A 259 -2.55 17.88 20.35
CA GLY A 259 -1.48 16.87 20.50
C GLY A 259 -0.26 17.14 19.62
N LYS A 260 -0.44 17.68 18.40
CA LYS A 260 0.67 18.10 17.54
C LYS A 260 1.37 19.35 18.08
N GLU A 261 0.60 20.32 18.59
CA GLU A 261 1.13 21.52 19.23
C GLU A 261 1.98 21.15 20.45
N PHE A 262 1.50 20.24 21.32
CA PHE A 262 2.29 19.74 22.45
C PHE A 262 3.55 19.01 22.02
N ARG A 263 3.47 18.08 21.06
CA ARG A 263 4.67 17.40 20.53
C ARG A 263 5.67 18.40 19.93
N ALA A 264 5.21 19.42 19.22
CA ALA A 264 6.08 20.45 18.66
C ALA A 264 6.70 21.37 19.73
N MET A 265 6.05 21.53 20.89
CA MET A 265 6.56 22.29 22.02
C MET A 265 7.50 21.49 22.92
N GLU A 266 7.39 20.16 22.93
CA GLU A 266 8.21 19.25 23.73
C GLU A 266 9.67 19.14 23.22
N PHE A 267 9.89 19.37 21.93
CA PHE A 267 11.20 19.35 21.28
C PHE A 267 11.79 20.76 21.04
N ARG A 268 11.47 21.74 21.91
CA ARG A 268 11.98 23.12 21.79
C ARG A 268 12.62 23.62 23.08
#